data_AF-A0A3D3BZ96-F1
#
_entry.id   AF-A0A3D3BZ96-F1
#
_cell.length_a   1.000
_cell.length_b   1.000
_cell.length_c   1.000
_cell.angle_alpha   90.00
_cell.angle_beta   90.00
_cell.angle_gamma   90.00
#
_symmetry.space_group_name_H-M   'P 1'
#
loop_
_entity.id
_entity.type
_entity.pdbx_description
1 polymer ?
#
loop_
_entity_poly.entity_id
_entity_poly.type
_entity_poly.pdbx_seq_one_letter_code
_entity_poly.pdbx_strand_id
1 'polypeptide(L)'
;MLSYILKRLAQGILTVWFIATATFFAMHNVPGDPLTNDRAMTDITRANLEAKYGLDQPITTQYLIFLRNLSRGDFGISFVQENREVNDIIREHF
;
A
#
# COMPACT_ATOMS: atom_id res chain seq x y z
N MET A 1 28.66 -13.76 -16.40
CA MET A 1 27.19 -13.91 -16.46
C MET A 1 26.51 -13.75 -15.09
N LEU A 2 26.88 -14.51 -14.05
CA LEU A 2 26.22 -14.40 -12.72
C LEU A 2 26.29 -13.00 -12.09
N SER A 3 27.45 -12.35 -12.08
CA SER A 3 27.61 -10.97 -11.59
C SER A 3 26.75 -9.96 -12.37
N TYR A 4 26.61 -10.15 -13.68
CA TYR A 4 25.73 -9.32 -14.52
C TYR A 4 24.25 -9.50 -14.16
N ILE A 5 23.80 -10.75 -13.96
CA ILE A 5 22.43 -11.06 -13.54
C ILE A 5 22.13 -10.45 -12.17
N LEU A 6 23.02 -10.63 -11.19
CA LEU A 6 22.85 -10.05 -9.85
C LEU A 6 22.81 -8.52 -9.88
N LYS A 7 23.69 -7.88 -10.66
CA LYS A 7 23.68 -6.43 -10.85
C LYS A 7 22.36 -5.95 -11.46
N ARG A 8 21.84 -6.67 -12.46
CA ARG A 8 20.58 -6.33 -13.13
C ARG A 8 19.36 -6.52 -12.22
N LEU A 9 19.32 -7.59 -11.43
CA LEU A 9 18.28 -7.80 -10.43
C LEU A 9 18.31 -6.74 -9.33
N ALA A 10 19.50 -6.40 -8.83
CA ALA A 10 19.66 -5.34 -7.83
C ALA A 10 19.19 -3.98 -8.35
N GLN A 11 19.53 -3.63 -9.61
CA GLN A 11 19.03 -2.42 -10.26
C GLN A 11 17.51 -2.42 -10.40
N GLY A 12 16.91 -3.56 -10.77
CA GLY A 12 15.47 -3.73 -10.86
C GLY A 12 14.78 -3.53 -9.50
N ILE A 13 15.28 -4.19 -8.45
CA ILE A 13 14.77 -4.04 -7.08
C ILE A 13 14.87 -2.58 -6.62
N LEU A 14 16.02 -1.92 -6.85
CA LEU A 14 16.22 -0.52 -6.49
C LEU A 14 15.22 0.39 -7.21
N THR A 15 14.94 0.11 -8.48
CA THR A 15 13.99 0.88 -9.30
C THR A 15 12.57 0.73 -8.77
N VAL A 16 12.13 -0.50 -8.52
CA VAL A 16 10.80 -0.80 -7.96
C VAL A 16 10.66 -0.19 -6.56
N TRP A 17 11.69 -0.32 -5.72
CA TRP A 17 11.71 0.28 -4.39
C TRP A 17 11.59 1.80 -4.45
N PHE A 18 12.29 2.47 -5.36
CA PHE A 18 12.20 3.91 -5.54
C PHE A 18 10.79 4.34 -5.96
N ILE A 19 10.20 3.67 -6.96
CA ILE A 19 8.84 3.95 -7.42
C ILE A 19 7.82 3.70 -6.29
N ALA A 20 7.92 2.56 -5.59
CA ALA A 20 7.02 2.23 -4.48
C ALA A 20 7.10 3.26 -3.35
N THR A 21 8.30 3.73 -3.04
CA THR A 21 8.53 4.77 -2.02
C THR A 21 7.95 6.11 -2.46
N ALA A 22 8.21 6.52 -3.70
CA ALA A 22 7.64 7.74 -4.27
C ALA A 22 6.11 7.70 -4.26
N THR A 23 5.51 6.58 -4.67
CA THR A 23 4.05 6.39 -4.65
C THR A 23 3.49 6.43 -3.23
N PHE A 24 4.14 5.80 -2.26
CA PHE A 24 3.72 5.84 -0.86
C PHE A 24 3.64 7.27 -0.34
N PHE A 25 4.71 8.05 -0.52
CA PHE A 25 4.71 9.45 -0.09
C PHE A 25 3.73 10.30 -0.91
N ALA A 26 3.61 10.08 -2.21
CA ALA A 26 2.64 10.79 -3.04
C ALA A 26 1.21 10.57 -2.51
N MET A 27 0.82 9.33 -2.22
CA MET A 27 -0.48 8.99 -1.66
C MET A 27 -0.69 9.56 -0.25
N HIS A 28 0.34 9.51 0.61
CA HIS A 28 0.26 10.08 1.97
C HIS A 28 0.13 11.62 1.96
N ASN A 29 0.62 12.29 0.93
CA ASN A 29 0.49 13.74 0.77
C ASN A 29 -0.85 14.16 0.12
N VAL A 30 -1.64 13.22 -0.40
CA VAL A 30 -2.97 13.55 -0.94
C VAL A 30 -3.84 14.05 0.22
N PRO A 31 -4.38 15.28 0.14
CA PRO A 31 -5.26 15.79 1.18
C PRO A 31 -6.58 15.04 1.17
N GLY A 32 -6.99 14.54 2.33
CA GLY A 32 -8.21 13.77 2.51
C GLY A 32 -7.96 12.58 3.43
N ASP A 33 -8.99 12.15 4.15
CA ASP A 33 -8.90 10.92 4.93
C ASP A 33 -9.45 9.76 4.06
N PRO A 34 -8.65 8.69 3.87
CA PRO A 34 -9.03 7.56 3.01
C PRO A 34 -10.29 6.84 3.50
N LEU A 35 -10.72 7.09 4.74
CA LEU A 35 -11.91 6.52 5.37
C LEU A 35 -13.12 7.49 5.39
N THR A 36 -13.00 8.71 4.83
CA THR A 36 -14.05 9.75 4.97
C THR A 36 -15.30 9.50 4.11
N ASN A 37 -15.23 8.68 3.06
CA ASN A 37 -16.39 8.46 2.17
C ASN A 37 -17.50 7.62 2.79
N ASP A 38 -17.21 6.90 3.86
CA ASP A 38 -18.20 6.06 4.54
C ASP A 38 -18.94 6.87 5.61
N ARG A 39 -19.86 7.74 5.17
CA ARG A 39 -20.72 8.59 6.03
C ARG A 39 -21.54 7.79 7.07
N ALA A 40 -21.59 6.46 6.94
CA ALA A 40 -22.30 5.55 7.85
C ALA A 40 -21.36 4.75 8.77
N MET A 41 -20.04 4.97 8.69
CA MET A 41 -19.07 4.22 9.49
C MET A 41 -19.10 4.68 10.95
N THR A 42 -19.40 3.75 11.85
CA THR A 42 -19.33 4.00 13.29
C THR A 42 -17.87 4.20 13.73
N ASP A 43 -17.64 4.98 14.78
CA ASP A 43 -16.29 5.26 15.30
C ASP A 43 -15.51 3.96 15.63
N ILE A 44 -16.22 2.92 16.05
CA ILE A 44 -15.66 1.60 16.36
C ILE A 44 -15.16 0.91 15.08
N THR A 45 -15.94 0.93 14.01
CA THR A 45 -15.53 0.33 12.73
C THR A 45 -14.35 1.09 12.13
N ARG A 46 -14.36 2.42 12.24
CA ARG A 46 -13.24 3.28 11.82
C ARG A 46 -11.95 2.91 12.55
N ALA A 47 -11.97 2.88 13.88
CA ALA A 47 -10.78 2.53 14.68
C ALA A 47 -10.25 1.13 14.36
N ASN A 48 -11.13 0.17 14.10
CA ASN A 48 -10.75 -1.18 13.68
C ASN A 48 -10.07 -1.19 12.30
N LEU A 49 -10.54 -0.38 11.35
CA LEU A 49 -9.93 -0.27 10.02
C LEU A 49 -8.60 0.48 10.07
N GLU A 50 -8.52 1.56 10.86
CA GLU A 50 -7.28 2.28 11.08
C GLU A 50 -6.21 1.34 11.65
N ALA A 51 -6.55 0.57 12.71
CA ALA A 51 -5.66 -0.43 13.29
C ALA A 51 -5.30 -1.57 12.31
N LYS A 52 -6.28 -2.03 11.51
CA LYS A 52 -6.06 -3.10 10.52
C LYS A 52 -5.10 -2.68 9.42
N TYR A 53 -5.18 -1.44 8.95
CA TYR A 53 -4.31 -0.91 7.89
C TYR A 53 -3.11 -0.12 8.41
N GLY A 54 -2.97 -0.01 9.74
CA GLY A 54 -1.89 0.71 10.40
C GLY A 54 -1.96 2.23 10.22
N LEU A 55 -3.12 2.79 9.85
CA LEU A 55 -3.30 4.24 9.65
C LEU A 55 -3.16 5.03 10.96
N ASP A 56 -3.32 4.34 12.10
CA ASP A 56 -3.08 4.84 13.46
C ASP A 56 -1.58 4.86 13.85
N GLN A 57 -0.71 4.23 13.07
CA GLN A 57 0.71 4.07 13.38
C GLN A 57 1.56 5.24 12.87
N PRO A 58 2.77 5.46 13.43
CA PRO A 58 3.72 6.43 12.88
C PRO A 58 4.05 6.14 11.42
N ILE A 59 4.33 7.19 10.63
CA ILE A 59 4.57 7.07 9.18
C ILE A 59 5.67 6.07 8.81
N THR A 60 6.72 5.98 9.64
CA THR A 60 7.81 5.00 9.46
C THR A 60 7.29 3.57 9.56
N THR A 61 6.41 3.31 10.53
CA THR A 61 5.77 2.00 10.72
C THR A 61 4.83 1.69 9.54
N GLN A 62 4.03 2.66 9.10
CA GLN A 62 3.17 2.52 7.91
C GLN A 62 3.97 2.14 6.66
N TYR A 63 5.10 2.81 6.44
CA TYR A 63 5.99 2.52 5.32
C TYR A 63 6.60 1.12 5.37
N LEU A 64 7.02 0.67 6.56
CA LEU A 64 7.55 -0.69 6.74
C LEU A 64 6.47 -1.77 6.52
N ILE A 65 5.25 -1.53 7.00
CA ILE A 65 4.09 -2.41 6.74
C ILE A 65 3.82 -2.47 5.24
N PHE A 66 3.78 -1.32 4.56
CA PHE A 66 3.59 -1.22 3.12
C PHE A 66 4.64 -2.03 2.34
N LEU A 67 5.93 -1.82 2.62
CA LEU A 67 7.01 -2.57 1.95
C LEU A 67 6.92 -4.08 2.20
N ARG A 68 6.56 -4.49 3.44
CA ARG A 68 6.40 -5.89 3.80
C ARG A 68 5.25 -6.54 3.00
N ASN A 69 4.10 -5.89 2.92
CA ASN A 69 2.95 -6.39 2.18
C ASN A 69 3.24 -6.44 0.68
N LEU A 70 3.87 -5.40 0.14
CA LEU A 70 4.32 -5.35 -1.26
C LEU A 70 5.26 -6.51 -1.61
N SER A 71 6.21 -6.84 -0.72
CA SER A 71 7.13 -7.97 -0.93
C SER A 71 6.44 -9.34 -0.92
N ARG A 72 5.24 -9.43 -0.34
CA ARG A 72 4.38 -10.62 -0.31
C ARG A 72 3.37 -10.63 -1.46
N GLY A 73 3.33 -9.59 -2.28
CA GLY A 73 2.34 -9.42 -3.34
C GLY A 73 0.95 -9.05 -2.81
N ASP A 74 0.87 -8.52 -1.59
CA ASP A 74 -0.36 -8.00 -0.99
C ASP A 74 -0.41 -6.48 -1.22
N PHE A 75 -1.36 -6.04 -2.06
CA PHE A 75 -1.56 -4.63 -2.39
C PHE A 75 -2.62 -3.95 -1.51
N GLY A 76 -3.18 -4.67 -0.54
CA GLY A 76 -4.20 -4.17 0.39
C GLY A 76 -5.57 -4.00 -0.25
N ILE A 77 -6.41 -3.18 0.40
CA ILE A 77 -7.75 -2.85 -0.09
C ILE A 77 -7.77 -1.56 -0.89
N SER A 78 -8.79 -1.41 -1.73
CA SER A 78 -9.04 -0.16 -2.43
C SER A 78 -9.67 0.87 -1.49
N PHE A 79 -9.08 2.07 -1.43
CA PHE A 79 -9.66 3.24 -0.77
C PHE A 79 -10.75 3.92 -1.61
N VAL A 80 -10.93 3.48 -2.86
CA VAL A 80 -11.95 4.00 -3.78
C VAL A 80 -13.12 3.02 -3.94
N GLN A 81 -12.82 1.72 -3.98
CA GLN A 81 -13.82 0.65 -4.07
C GLN A 81 -13.91 -0.04 -2.70
N GLU A 82 -14.92 0.34 -1.92
CA GLU A 82 -15.12 -0.19 -0.57
C GLU A 82 -15.16 -1.73 -0.55
N ASN A 83 -14.52 -2.32 0.47
CA ASN A 83 -14.45 -3.76 0.70
C ASN A 83 -13.91 -4.61 -0.47
N ARG A 84 -13.10 -4.03 -1.37
CA ARG A 84 -12.41 -4.79 -2.42
C ARG A 84 -10.90 -4.84 -2.23
N GLU A 85 -10.32 -6.01 -2.41
CA GLU A 85 -8.87 -6.18 -2.49
C GLU A 85 -8.34 -5.65 -3.82
N VAL A 86 -7.22 -4.92 -3.78
CA VAL A 86 -6.56 -4.40 -4.99
C VAL A 86 -6.11 -5.55 -5.89
N ASN A 87 -5.70 -6.68 -5.31
CA ASN A 87 -5.33 -7.89 -6.04
C ASN A 87 -6.47 -8.42 -6.91
N ASP A 88 -7.70 -8.41 -6.42
CA ASP A 88 -8.87 -8.87 -7.17
C ASP A 88 -9.20 -7.90 -8.30
N ILE A 89 -9.12 -6.59 -8.03
CA ILE A 89 -9.30 -5.56 -9.06
C ILE A 89 -8.29 -5.75 -10.20
N ILE A 90 -7.03 -6.02 -9.88
CA ILE A 90 -5.98 -6.27 -10.89
C ILE A 90 -6.30 -7.54 -11.70
N ARG A 91 -6.69 -8.63 -11.04
CA ARG A 91 -7.04 -9.91 -11.72
C ARG A 91 -8.25 -9.83 -12.63
N GLU A 92 -9.20 -8.94 -12.32
CA GLU A 92 -10.40 -8.76 -13.15
C GLU A 92 -10.12 -7.98 -14.43
N HIS A 93 -9.09 -7.11 -14.43
CA HIS A 93 -8.81 -6.20 -15.54
C HIS A 93 -7.67 -6.66 -16.47
N PHE A 94 -6.88 -7.66 -16.07
CA PHE A 94 -5.75 -8.20 -16.83
C PHE A 94 -5.84 -9.72 -16.94
#